data_AF-A0A562MWE5-F1
#
_entry.id   AF-A0A562MWE5-F1
#
_cell.length_a   1.000
_cell.length_b   1.000
_cell.length_c   1.000
_cell.angle_alpha   90.00
_cell.angle_beta   90.00
_cell.angle_gamma   90.00
#
_symmetry.space_group_name_H-M   'P 1'
#
loop_
_entity.id
_entity.type
_entity.pdbx_description
1 polymer ?
#
loop_
_entity_poly.entity_id
_entity_poly.type
_entity_poly.pdbx_seq_one_letter_code
_entity_poly.pdbx_strand_id
1 'polypeptide(L)'
;MTTHIVVNNLGLTYKGTIGLSIATIPDVCKTPSPGGPIPLPYPNIANQSTLKDGTTTVFAKGGKMIAIKGSQYGMSSGDEPGTVGGVKSNVFKKATDWITYSFDVKMDGKNTCRHTDKKFHNDKNTVNLAGDVDPLKATDCFMLNIRCDKKMKKRGKKKWTPCMCKQLCAKVASLDRARLNRGVSTPKGKSLRRVDYSQSDYDSYKATYTERFTARAADNKNKMESQFAHPCAAEEWNAMDPRPANPTEGGSSAPFNADHLHDAALGGPLASMRNFKMLNTRVNTTIGAAMGRYNRDNSGDHDGLPIRAHPSCKCPDGPPDP
;
A
#
# COMPACT_ATOMS: atom_id res chain seq x y z
N MET A 1 -2.25 -9.43 3.65
CA MET A 1 -3.51 -9.99 4.18
C MET A 1 -4.38 -8.80 4.51
N THR A 2 -5.44 -8.60 3.73
CA THR A 2 -6.10 -7.28 3.59
C THR A 2 -7.36 -7.14 4.46
N THR A 3 -7.61 -8.13 5.31
CA THR A 3 -8.63 -8.09 6.37
C THR A 3 -7.96 -7.96 7.73
N HIS A 4 -8.44 -7.02 8.54
CA HIS A 4 -7.98 -6.82 9.93
C HIS A 4 -8.70 -7.74 10.92
N ILE A 5 -9.68 -8.52 10.46
CA ILE A 5 -10.52 -9.38 11.28
C ILE A 5 -10.12 -10.83 10.99
N VAL A 6 -9.75 -11.55 12.04
CA VAL A 6 -9.26 -12.93 11.96
C VAL A 6 -10.24 -13.86 12.65
N VAL A 7 -10.61 -14.94 11.96
CA VAL A 7 -11.50 -15.99 12.44
C VAL A 7 -10.79 -17.33 12.24
N ASN A 8 -10.56 -18.09 13.33
CA ASN A 8 -9.78 -19.33 13.33
C ASN A 8 -8.41 -19.18 12.65
N ASN A 9 -7.66 -18.11 12.94
CA ASN A 9 -6.37 -17.77 12.32
C ASN A 9 -6.42 -17.54 10.80
N LEU A 10 -7.62 -17.38 10.22
CA LEU A 10 -7.82 -17.08 8.81
C LEU A 10 -8.51 -15.72 8.67
N GLY A 11 -8.23 -15.03 7.58
CA GLY A 11 -8.86 -13.73 7.32
C GLY A 11 -10.36 -13.87 7.13
N LEU A 12 -11.15 -13.03 7.80
CA LEU A 12 -12.60 -12.96 7.59
C LEU A 12 -12.93 -12.42 6.19
N THR A 13 -13.84 -13.08 5.48
CA THR A 13 -14.37 -12.58 4.21
C THR A 13 -15.61 -11.70 4.44
N TYR A 14 -15.60 -10.50 3.90
CA TYR A 14 -16.74 -9.57 3.89
C TYR A 14 -16.78 -8.79 2.57
N LYS A 15 -17.89 -8.13 2.24
CA LYS A 15 -18.04 -7.43 0.96
C LYS A 15 -16.96 -6.35 0.79
N GLY A 16 -16.08 -6.51 -0.19
CA GLY A 16 -14.91 -5.65 -0.41
C GLY A 16 -14.26 -5.88 -1.77
N THR A 17 -13.42 -4.95 -2.23
CA THR A 17 -12.95 -4.85 -3.63
C THR A 17 -11.68 -5.63 -3.96
N ILE A 18 -11.16 -6.39 -2.99
CA ILE A 18 -9.78 -6.88 -3.03
C ILE A 18 -9.74 -8.36 -3.39
N GLY A 19 -10.42 -9.27 -2.68
CA GLY A 19 -10.28 -10.71 -2.96
C GLY A 19 -10.91 -11.18 -4.28
N LEU A 20 -10.17 -12.05 -4.97
CA LEU A 20 -10.61 -12.80 -6.14
C LEU A 20 -10.66 -14.28 -5.79
N SER A 21 -11.75 -14.96 -6.14
CA SER A 21 -11.79 -16.42 -6.15
C SER A 21 -11.44 -16.89 -7.55
N ILE A 22 -10.44 -17.75 -7.70
CA ILE A 22 -10.02 -18.29 -8.99
C ILE A 22 -10.21 -19.81 -8.93
N ALA A 23 -10.94 -20.37 -9.89
CA ALA A 23 -11.12 -21.81 -9.99
C ALA A 23 -9.75 -22.50 -10.14
N THR A 24 -9.48 -23.45 -9.25
CA THR A 24 -8.23 -24.24 -9.25
C THR A 24 -8.29 -25.40 -10.23
N ILE A 25 -9.51 -25.83 -10.56
CA ILE A 25 -9.78 -26.81 -11.62
C ILE A 25 -10.35 -26.02 -12.81
N PRO A 26 -9.91 -26.26 -14.05
CA PRO A 26 -10.47 -25.56 -15.20
C PRO A 26 -11.99 -25.78 -15.32
N ASP A 27 -12.69 -24.73 -15.72
CA ASP A 27 -14.12 -24.74 -15.97
C ASP A 27 -14.39 -25.36 -17.34
N VAL A 28 -14.74 -26.65 -17.37
CA VAL A 28 -14.99 -27.33 -18.65
C VAL A 28 -16.39 -26.96 -19.14
N CYS A 29 -16.44 -26.18 -20.21
CA CYS A 29 -17.68 -25.69 -20.82
C CYS A 29 -17.83 -26.22 -22.25
N LYS A 30 -19.07 -26.31 -22.71
CA LYS A 30 -19.42 -26.70 -24.07
C LYS A 30 -19.28 -25.50 -25.00
N THR A 31 -18.32 -25.56 -25.90
CA THR A 31 -17.97 -24.50 -26.84
C THR A 31 -18.52 -24.81 -28.23
N PRO A 32 -19.28 -23.90 -28.85
CA PRO A 32 -19.78 -24.11 -30.20
C PRO A 32 -18.64 -24.39 -31.20
N SER A 33 -18.84 -25.40 -32.04
CA SER A 33 -17.95 -25.71 -33.17
C SER A 33 -18.79 -26.15 -34.37
N PRO A 34 -18.22 -26.16 -35.60
CA PRO A 34 -18.93 -26.64 -36.80
C PRO A 34 -19.44 -28.08 -36.68
N GLY A 35 -18.80 -28.93 -35.86
CA GLY A 35 -19.20 -30.31 -35.61
C GLY A 35 -20.12 -30.52 -34.40
N GLY A 36 -20.62 -29.43 -33.80
CA GLY A 36 -21.39 -29.45 -32.54
C GLY A 36 -20.57 -29.00 -31.33
N PRO A 37 -21.18 -28.83 -30.15
CA PRO A 37 -20.49 -28.31 -28.98
C PRO A 37 -19.39 -29.26 -28.48
N ILE A 38 -18.17 -28.76 -28.32
CA ILE A 38 -17.03 -29.52 -27.79
C ILE A 38 -16.67 -29.08 -26.37
N PRO A 39 -16.30 -29.99 -25.45
CA PRO A 39 -15.90 -29.63 -24.10
C PRO A 39 -14.48 -29.02 -24.10
N LEU A 40 -14.35 -27.76 -23.67
CA LEU A 40 -13.07 -27.06 -23.56
C LEU A 40 -12.86 -26.49 -22.14
N PRO A 41 -11.61 -26.53 -21.61
CA PRO A 41 -11.28 -25.96 -20.31
C PRO A 41 -11.12 -24.44 -20.38
N TYR A 42 -11.79 -23.71 -19.47
CA TYR A 42 -11.69 -22.26 -19.32
C TYR A 42 -11.23 -21.82 -17.92
N PRO A 43 -10.62 -20.63 -17.78
CA PRO A 43 -10.49 -20.01 -16.48
C PRO A 43 -11.86 -19.59 -15.95
N ASN A 44 -12.05 -19.57 -14.62
CA ASN A 44 -13.25 -19.03 -14.01
C ASN A 44 -12.92 -18.25 -12.74
N ILE A 45 -13.33 -16.99 -12.69
CA ILE A 45 -12.94 -16.02 -11.67
C ILE A 45 -14.19 -15.34 -11.13
N ALA A 46 -14.29 -15.21 -9.81
CA ALA A 46 -15.36 -14.49 -9.13
C ALA A 46 -14.79 -13.43 -8.19
N ASN A 47 -15.52 -12.32 -7.99
CA ASN A 47 -15.02 -11.18 -7.24
C ASN A 47 -15.75 -11.00 -5.90
N GLN A 48 -15.00 -10.89 -4.80
CA GLN A 48 -15.53 -10.67 -3.45
C GLN A 48 -16.40 -9.40 -3.33
N SER A 49 -16.20 -8.41 -4.21
CA SER A 49 -17.01 -7.18 -4.23
C SER A 49 -18.47 -7.42 -4.58
N THR A 50 -18.72 -8.53 -5.28
CA THR A 50 -20.06 -8.98 -5.69
C THR A 50 -20.73 -9.84 -4.62
N LEU A 51 -20.18 -9.91 -3.41
CA LEU A 51 -20.81 -10.63 -2.30
C LEU A 51 -22.26 -10.15 -2.10
N LYS A 52 -23.15 -11.13 -2.06
CA LYS A 52 -24.58 -11.00 -1.76
C LYS A 52 -24.99 -12.03 -0.72
N ASP A 53 -26.17 -11.84 -0.15
CA ASP A 53 -26.78 -12.76 0.83
C ASP A 53 -25.87 -13.02 2.05
N GLY A 54 -25.09 -11.99 2.43
CA GLY A 54 -24.27 -11.97 3.64
C GLY A 54 -25.08 -11.61 4.89
N THR A 55 -24.38 -11.20 5.95
CA THR A 55 -25.02 -10.71 7.18
C THR A 55 -25.85 -9.45 6.96
N THR A 56 -26.87 -9.29 7.79
CA THR A 56 -27.77 -8.13 7.88
C THR A 56 -27.71 -7.43 9.25
N THR A 57 -27.24 -8.11 10.31
CA THR A 57 -27.19 -7.51 11.66
C THR A 57 -25.77 -7.20 12.15
N VAL A 58 -24.77 -7.94 11.67
CA VAL A 58 -23.36 -7.73 12.03
C VAL A 58 -22.58 -7.28 10.80
N PHE A 59 -21.78 -6.22 10.93
CA PHE A 59 -21.04 -5.63 9.82
C PHE A 59 -19.54 -5.59 10.09
N ALA A 60 -18.75 -5.79 9.04
CA ALA A 60 -17.32 -5.49 9.04
C ALA A 60 -17.08 -3.97 8.86
N LYS A 61 -15.80 -3.57 8.88
CA LYS A 61 -15.36 -2.17 8.71
C LYS A 61 -16.07 -1.50 7.52
N GLY A 62 -16.59 -0.29 7.75
CA GLY A 62 -17.30 0.49 6.74
C GLY A 62 -18.70 -0.03 6.41
N GLY A 63 -19.37 -0.70 7.36
CA GLY A 63 -20.75 -1.17 7.21
C GLY A 63 -20.92 -2.29 6.19
N LYS A 64 -19.87 -3.08 5.95
CA LYS A 64 -19.89 -4.12 4.90
C LYS A 64 -20.43 -5.44 5.44
N MET A 65 -21.37 -6.05 4.72
CA MET A 65 -21.89 -7.39 5.04
C MET A 65 -20.77 -8.42 5.04
N ILE A 66 -20.87 -9.39 5.94
CA ILE A 66 -19.90 -10.45 6.15
C ILE A 66 -20.37 -11.71 5.43
N ALA A 67 -19.43 -12.45 4.84
CA ALA A 67 -19.75 -13.72 4.20
C ALA A 67 -20.05 -14.78 5.25
N ILE A 68 -21.20 -15.42 5.09
CA ILE A 68 -21.70 -16.50 5.94
C ILE A 68 -22.18 -17.66 5.07
N LYS A 69 -22.42 -18.83 5.66
CA LYS A 69 -22.97 -19.99 4.97
C LYS A 69 -24.26 -19.61 4.21
N GLY A 70 -24.26 -19.86 2.90
CA GLY A 70 -25.34 -19.49 1.99
C GLY A 70 -25.17 -18.14 1.27
N SER A 71 -24.17 -17.34 1.65
CA SER A 71 -23.77 -16.17 0.86
C SER A 71 -23.08 -16.58 -0.44
N GLN A 72 -23.03 -15.68 -1.42
CA GLN A 72 -22.47 -15.98 -2.74
C GLN A 72 -21.68 -14.79 -3.29
N TYR A 73 -20.65 -15.04 -4.11
CA TYR A 73 -20.19 -14.02 -5.04
C TYR A 73 -21.13 -14.06 -6.25
N GLY A 74 -21.78 -12.92 -6.53
CA GLY A 74 -22.96 -12.88 -7.38
C GLY A 74 -22.76 -13.34 -8.82
N MET A 75 -21.52 -13.34 -9.32
CA MET A 75 -21.18 -13.75 -10.68
C MET A 75 -19.73 -14.23 -10.77
N SER A 76 -19.48 -15.19 -11.64
CA SER A 76 -18.14 -15.56 -12.10
C SER A 76 -17.99 -15.38 -13.62
N SER A 77 -16.75 -15.29 -14.11
CA SER A 77 -16.41 -14.94 -15.51
C SER A 77 -15.09 -15.57 -15.94
N GLY A 78 -14.79 -15.61 -17.25
CA GLY A 78 -13.62 -16.25 -17.86
C GLY A 78 -13.96 -17.43 -18.77
N ASP A 79 -15.19 -17.92 -18.68
CA ASP A 79 -15.77 -19.05 -19.43
C ASP A 79 -16.68 -18.61 -20.58
N GLU A 80 -16.64 -17.32 -20.96
CA GLU A 80 -17.49 -16.72 -22.00
C GLU A 80 -17.50 -17.44 -23.35
N PRO A 81 -16.39 -18.01 -23.84
CA PRO A 81 -16.43 -18.73 -25.12
C PRO A 81 -17.24 -20.03 -25.06
N GLY A 82 -17.45 -20.61 -23.89
CA GLY A 82 -18.27 -21.81 -23.65
C GLY A 82 -19.77 -21.49 -23.56
N THR A 83 -20.34 -20.85 -24.58
CA THR A 83 -21.70 -20.27 -24.52
C THR A 83 -22.84 -21.28 -24.33
N VAL A 84 -22.59 -22.58 -24.57
CA VAL A 84 -23.57 -23.66 -24.34
C VAL A 84 -23.54 -24.13 -22.87
N GLY A 85 -22.70 -23.50 -22.04
CA GLY A 85 -22.62 -23.67 -20.60
C GLY A 85 -21.68 -24.79 -20.16
N GLY A 86 -21.49 -24.88 -18.85
CA GLY A 86 -20.70 -25.91 -18.20
C GLY A 86 -21.14 -27.32 -18.54
N VAL A 87 -20.19 -28.26 -18.66
CA VAL A 87 -20.49 -29.68 -18.91
C VAL A 87 -21.39 -30.26 -17.80
N LYS A 88 -21.19 -29.82 -16.56
CA LYS A 88 -21.97 -30.26 -15.40
C LYS A 88 -23.12 -29.32 -15.07
N SER A 89 -22.90 -28.01 -15.13
CA SER A 89 -23.90 -27.03 -14.69
C SER A 89 -24.90 -26.62 -15.77
N ASN A 90 -24.59 -26.82 -17.07
CA ASN A 90 -25.36 -26.33 -18.22
C ASN A 90 -25.62 -24.81 -18.22
N VAL A 91 -24.85 -24.04 -17.45
CA VAL A 91 -24.96 -22.58 -17.33
C VAL A 91 -23.59 -21.92 -17.52
N PHE A 92 -23.59 -20.61 -17.74
CA PHE A 92 -22.39 -19.78 -17.79
C PHE A 92 -22.61 -18.52 -16.94
N LYS A 93 -21.52 -17.92 -16.44
CA LYS A 93 -21.54 -16.71 -15.59
C LYS A 93 -22.43 -16.78 -14.35
N LYS A 94 -22.51 -17.95 -13.69
CA LYS A 94 -23.30 -18.08 -12.45
C LYS A 94 -22.48 -17.82 -11.18
N ALA A 95 -23.21 -17.69 -10.08
CA ALA A 95 -22.65 -17.36 -8.78
C ALA A 95 -21.73 -18.46 -8.22
N THR A 96 -20.98 -18.10 -7.19
CA THR A 96 -20.21 -19.07 -6.38
C THR A 96 -21.02 -19.54 -5.18
N ASP A 97 -20.70 -20.73 -4.67
CA ASP A 97 -21.23 -21.26 -3.41
C ASP A 97 -20.09 -21.71 -2.49
N TRP A 98 -20.19 -21.43 -1.20
CA TRP A 98 -19.18 -21.88 -0.23
C TRP A 98 -19.27 -23.39 0.03
N ILE A 99 -18.12 -24.05 0.01
CA ILE A 99 -17.94 -25.47 0.37
C ILE A 99 -17.57 -25.58 1.85
N THR A 100 -16.60 -24.78 2.29
CA THR A 100 -16.15 -24.74 3.68
C THR A 100 -16.42 -23.38 4.31
N TYR A 101 -16.44 -23.36 5.63
CA TYR A 101 -16.67 -22.19 6.48
C TYR A 101 -16.15 -22.51 7.89
N SER A 102 -16.11 -21.51 8.77
CA SER A 102 -15.77 -21.70 10.19
C SER A 102 -16.68 -22.74 10.85
N PHE A 103 -16.12 -23.59 11.72
CA PHE A 103 -16.90 -24.62 12.42
C PHE A 103 -17.66 -24.07 13.63
N ASP A 104 -17.10 -23.04 14.27
CA ASP A 104 -17.46 -22.55 15.59
C ASP A 104 -17.87 -21.07 15.59
N VAL A 105 -17.29 -20.25 14.72
CA VAL A 105 -17.64 -18.82 14.61
C VAL A 105 -18.81 -18.64 13.66
N LYS A 106 -19.88 -18.03 14.20
CA LYS A 106 -21.12 -17.75 13.49
C LYS A 106 -21.46 -16.27 13.58
N MET A 107 -22.05 -15.75 12.52
CA MET A 107 -22.62 -14.41 12.43
C MET A 107 -24.01 -14.54 11.81
N ASP A 108 -24.99 -13.82 12.36
CA ASP A 108 -26.42 -14.00 12.04
C ASP A 108 -26.86 -15.48 12.14
N GLY A 109 -26.34 -16.20 13.13
CA GLY A 109 -26.63 -17.62 13.37
C GLY A 109 -26.01 -18.59 12.34
N LYS A 110 -25.30 -18.10 11.32
CA LYS A 110 -24.68 -18.92 10.27
C LYS A 110 -23.17 -18.90 10.35
N ASN A 111 -22.55 -20.02 9.99
CA ASN A 111 -21.10 -20.17 9.99
C ASN A 111 -20.43 -19.13 9.09
N THR A 112 -19.39 -18.50 9.60
CA THR A 112 -18.68 -17.42 8.93
C THR A 112 -17.70 -17.95 7.88
N CYS A 113 -17.63 -17.32 6.71
CA CYS A 113 -16.72 -17.70 5.63
C CYS A 113 -15.39 -16.94 5.73
N ARG A 114 -14.29 -17.64 5.49
CA ARG A 114 -12.91 -17.15 5.63
C ARG A 114 -12.19 -17.17 4.29
N HIS A 115 -11.08 -16.45 4.21
CA HIS A 115 -10.34 -16.21 2.98
C HIS A 115 -9.89 -17.50 2.28
N THR A 116 -9.45 -18.50 3.04
CA THR A 116 -8.99 -19.79 2.49
C THR A 116 -10.11 -20.84 2.37
N ASP A 117 -11.36 -20.46 2.65
CA ASP A 117 -12.49 -21.38 2.49
C ASP A 117 -12.80 -21.62 1.01
N LYS A 118 -13.15 -22.88 0.72
CA LYS A 118 -13.30 -23.42 -0.64
C LYS A 118 -14.65 -23.02 -1.21
N LYS A 119 -14.74 -22.90 -2.54
CA LYS A 119 -15.97 -22.50 -3.23
C LYS A 119 -16.23 -23.34 -4.47
N PHE A 120 -17.49 -23.59 -4.76
CA PHE A 120 -17.96 -23.90 -6.09
C PHE A 120 -18.02 -22.63 -6.94
N HIS A 121 -17.83 -22.78 -8.24
CA HIS A 121 -17.90 -21.74 -9.24
C HIS A 121 -18.89 -22.14 -10.33
N ASN A 122 -19.52 -21.14 -10.95
CA ASN A 122 -20.41 -21.31 -12.09
C ASN A 122 -21.51 -22.35 -11.86
N ASP A 123 -22.22 -22.23 -10.72
CA ASP A 123 -23.25 -23.19 -10.28
C ASP A 123 -22.71 -24.63 -10.22
N LYS A 124 -21.57 -24.79 -9.52
CA LYS A 124 -20.94 -26.08 -9.23
C LYS A 124 -20.39 -26.82 -10.47
N ASN A 125 -20.12 -26.11 -11.56
CA ASN A 125 -19.40 -26.67 -12.71
C ASN A 125 -17.92 -26.89 -12.38
N THR A 126 -17.32 -25.95 -11.64
CA THR A 126 -15.93 -26.05 -11.20
C THR A 126 -15.78 -25.62 -9.73
N VAL A 127 -14.55 -25.69 -9.21
CA VAL A 127 -14.21 -25.42 -7.81
C VAL A 127 -12.93 -24.60 -7.68
N ASN A 128 -12.92 -23.74 -6.66
CA ASN A 128 -11.73 -23.17 -6.06
C ASN A 128 -11.43 -23.91 -4.75
N LEU A 129 -10.32 -24.65 -4.74
CA LEU A 129 -9.84 -25.40 -3.58
C LEU A 129 -8.75 -24.67 -2.78
N ALA A 130 -8.18 -23.61 -3.33
CA ALA A 130 -7.12 -22.81 -2.71
C ALA A 130 -7.67 -21.67 -1.83
N GLY A 131 -8.92 -21.28 -2.04
CA GLY A 131 -9.53 -20.11 -1.43
C GLY A 131 -9.27 -18.83 -2.22
N ASP A 132 -9.71 -17.71 -1.68
CA ASP A 132 -9.53 -16.41 -2.32
C ASP A 132 -8.05 -16.06 -2.39
N VAL A 133 -7.67 -15.42 -3.49
CA VAL A 133 -6.40 -14.74 -3.65
C VAL A 133 -6.68 -13.25 -3.60
N ASP A 134 -5.96 -12.55 -2.75
CA ASP A 134 -5.83 -11.11 -2.93
C ASP A 134 -4.93 -10.93 -4.16
N PRO A 135 -5.43 -10.35 -5.29
CA PRO A 135 -4.54 -9.88 -6.33
C PRO A 135 -3.50 -8.99 -5.65
N LEU A 136 -2.28 -8.96 -6.18
CA LEU A 136 -1.28 -7.96 -5.79
C LEU A 136 -1.80 -6.57 -6.20
N LYS A 137 -2.84 -6.07 -5.53
CA LYS A 137 -3.45 -4.78 -5.77
C LYS A 137 -2.78 -3.78 -4.85
N ALA A 138 -2.53 -2.61 -5.44
CA ALA A 138 -2.52 -1.31 -4.79
C ALA A 138 -3.15 -1.39 -3.40
N THR A 139 -2.27 -1.48 -2.41
CA THR A 139 -2.63 -1.37 -1.00
C THR A 139 -3.44 -0.09 -0.82
N ASP A 140 -4.46 -0.04 0.05
CA ASP A 140 -5.22 1.20 0.39
C ASP A 140 -4.31 2.36 0.87
N CYS A 141 -3.01 2.12 0.95
CA CYS A 141 -1.94 3.04 1.18
C CYS A 141 -0.72 2.58 0.37
N PHE A 142 0.12 3.46 -0.16
CA PHE A 142 1.46 3.07 -0.60
C PHE A 142 2.33 2.75 0.62
N MET A 143 2.69 1.48 0.80
CA MET A 143 3.54 1.06 1.91
C MET A 143 5.03 1.20 1.56
N LEU A 144 5.75 2.08 2.25
CA LEU A 144 7.20 2.09 2.24
C LEU A 144 7.70 0.84 2.97
N ASN A 145 8.13 -0.17 2.21
CA ASN A 145 8.68 -1.42 2.72
C ASN A 145 10.12 -1.26 3.27
N ILE A 146 10.32 -0.25 4.11
CA ILE A 146 11.55 0.00 4.86
C ILE A 146 11.34 -0.58 6.25
N ARG A 147 12.00 -1.70 6.53
CA ARG A 147 11.81 -2.48 7.77
C ARG A 147 12.79 -2.07 8.86
N CYS A 148 12.37 -1.20 9.78
CA CYS A 148 13.19 -0.71 10.89
C CYS A 148 13.73 -1.83 11.80
N ASP A 149 12.92 -2.84 12.12
CA ASP A 149 13.31 -4.07 12.84
C ASP A 149 14.54 -4.73 12.20
N LYS A 150 14.55 -4.86 10.86
CA LYS A 150 15.66 -5.43 10.10
C LYS A 150 16.83 -4.48 9.98
N LYS A 151 16.60 -3.18 9.77
CA LYS A 151 17.65 -2.16 9.61
C LYS A 151 18.46 -1.96 10.90
N MET A 152 17.82 -2.07 12.06
CA MET A 152 18.50 -2.01 13.37
C MET A 152 19.27 -3.30 13.69
N LYS A 153 18.82 -4.46 13.19
CA LYS A 153 19.45 -5.77 13.45
C LYS A 153 20.39 -6.26 12.35
N LYS A 154 20.68 -5.44 11.33
CA LYS A 154 21.42 -5.87 10.14
C LYS A 154 22.85 -6.31 10.47
N ARG A 155 23.27 -7.50 10.00
CA ARG A 155 24.64 -8.02 10.11
C ARG A 155 25.50 -7.51 8.94
N GLY A 156 26.79 -7.23 9.19
CA GLY A 156 27.78 -6.87 8.17
C GLY A 156 27.64 -5.49 7.51
N LYS A 157 26.68 -4.65 7.95
CA LYS A 157 26.55 -3.24 7.52
C LYS A 157 26.26 -2.36 8.74
N LYS A 158 26.55 -1.06 8.67
CA LYS A 158 26.20 -0.10 9.74
C LYS A 158 24.70 -0.23 10.07
N LYS A 159 24.36 -0.40 11.34
CA LYS A 159 22.96 -0.52 11.79
C LYS A 159 22.26 0.84 11.71
N TRP A 160 20.93 0.84 11.67
CA TRP A 160 20.17 2.07 11.89
C TRP A 160 20.06 2.35 13.40
N THR A 161 20.09 3.61 13.79
CA THR A 161 19.79 4.04 15.17
C THR A 161 18.27 4.11 15.36
N PRO A 162 17.77 4.09 16.61
CA PRO A 162 16.37 4.37 16.89
C PRO A 162 15.92 5.74 16.34
N CYS A 163 16.81 6.74 16.39
CA CYS A 163 16.51 8.07 15.84
C CYS A 163 16.30 8.04 14.32
N MET A 164 17.09 7.25 13.58
CA MET A 164 16.90 7.08 12.13
C MET A 164 15.49 6.54 11.79
N CYS A 165 14.92 5.67 12.64
CA CYS A 165 13.54 5.22 12.48
C CYS A 165 12.51 6.30 12.81
N LYS A 166 12.75 7.14 13.82
CA LYS A 166 11.90 8.31 14.11
C LYS A 166 11.93 9.33 12.96
N GLN A 167 13.10 9.57 12.36
CA GLN A 167 13.26 10.41 11.17
C GLN A 167 12.49 9.85 9.96
N LEU A 168 12.53 8.53 9.74
CA LEU A 168 11.71 7.86 8.71
C LEU A 168 10.22 8.15 8.94
N CYS A 169 9.73 7.96 10.16
CA CYS A 169 8.32 8.20 10.48
C CYS A 169 7.92 9.66 10.24
N ALA A 170 8.75 10.62 10.68
CA ALA A 170 8.48 12.04 10.49
C ALA A 170 8.42 12.42 9.00
N LYS A 171 9.34 11.89 8.19
CA LYS A 171 9.36 12.11 6.74
C LYS A 171 8.14 11.50 6.06
N VAL A 172 7.78 10.26 6.38
CA VAL A 172 6.58 9.59 5.83
C VAL A 172 5.32 10.37 6.15
N ALA A 173 5.15 10.82 7.40
CA ALA A 173 4.00 11.64 7.79
C ALA A 173 3.96 12.97 7.01
N SER A 174 5.12 13.56 6.71
CA SER A 174 5.18 14.78 5.91
C SER A 174 4.82 14.56 4.44
N LEU A 175 5.24 13.44 3.86
CA LEU A 175 4.89 13.05 2.49
C LEU A 175 3.39 12.78 2.36
N ASP A 176 2.80 12.09 3.35
CA ASP A 176 1.37 11.80 3.39
C ASP A 176 0.53 13.08 3.56
N ARG A 177 0.97 14.04 4.39
CA ARG A 177 0.32 15.36 4.45
C ARG A 177 0.43 16.14 3.14
N ALA A 178 1.57 16.07 2.46
CA ALA A 178 1.76 16.74 1.17
C ALA A 178 0.79 16.20 0.11
N ARG A 179 0.47 14.90 0.16
CA ARG A 179 -0.58 14.30 -0.66
C ARG A 179 -1.94 14.97 -0.49
N LEU A 180 -2.35 15.27 0.75
CA LEU A 180 -3.66 15.87 1.04
C LEU A 180 -3.79 17.33 0.56
N ASN A 181 -2.68 18.09 0.59
CA ASN A 181 -2.65 19.48 0.15
C ASN A 181 -2.78 19.66 -1.38
N ARG A 182 -2.86 18.57 -2.16
CA ARG A 182 -3.03 18.60 -3.62
C ARG A 182 -4.47 18.79 -4.10
N GLY A 183 -5.46 18.83 -3.20
CA GLY A 183 -6.88 18.84 -3.56
C GLY A 183 -7.37 17.45 -3.95
N VAL A 184 -8.33 16.93 -3.20
CA VAL A 184 -8.82 15.52 -3.24
C VAL A 184 -9.64 15.20 -4.51
N SER A 185 -9.66 16.08 -5.51
CA SER A 185 -10.56 15.97 -6.67
C SER A 185 -9.84 15.77 -8.01
N THR A 186 -8.78 14.96 -8.08
CA THR A 186 -8.25 14.51 -9.38
C THR A 186 -8.98 13.23 -9.81
N PRO A 187 -9.78 13.27 -10.90
CA PRO A 187 -10.46 12.08 -11.40
C PRO A 187 -9.43 11.01 -11.82
N LYS A 188 -9.75 9.74 -11.57
CA LYS A 188 -8.98 8.60 -12.09
C LYS A 188 -8.70 8.78 -13.58
N GLY A 189 -7.41 8.75 -13.97
CA GLY A 189 -7.00 8.67 -15.37
C GLY A 189 -6.42 9.93 -16.00
N LYS A 190 -6.08 11.00 -15.25
CA LYS A 190 -5.21 12.07 -15.77
C LYS A 190 -3.87 12.06 -15.05
N SER A 191 -2.79 11.83 -15.80
CA SER A 191 -1.44 11.86 -15.24
C SER A 191 -1.17 13.20 -14.58
N LEU A 192 -0.64 13.16 -13.36
CA LEU A 192 -0.12 14.33 -12.66
C LEU A 192 0.76 15.15 -13.61
N ARG A 193 0.47 16.43 -13.77
CA ARG A 193 1.38 17.35 -14.47
C ARG A 193 2.66 17.41 -13.64
N ARG A 194 3.76 16.82 -14.13
CA ARG A 194 5.09 17.02 -13.54
C ARG A 194 5.29 18.53 -13.42
N VAL A 195 5.68 19.00 -12.24
CA VAL A 195 6.21 20.35 -12.12
C VAL A 195 7.51 20.33 -12.90
N ASP A 196 7.56 21.00 -14.05
CA ASP A 196 8.76 21.15 -14.86
C ASP A 196 9.75 21.99 -14.05
N TYR A 197 10.73 21.31 -13.49
CA TYR A 197 11.75 21.93 -12.67
C TYR A 197 13.10 21.33 -13.00
N SER A 198 14.09 22.20 -13.13
CA SER A 198 15.44 21.79 -13.51
C SER A 198 16.20 21.25 -12.30
N GLN A 199 17.02 20.22 -12.51
CA GLN A 199 17.93 19.71 -11.48
C GLN A 199 18.85 20.82 -10.94
N SER A 200 19.20 21.80 -11.78
CA SER A 200 20.01 22.98 -11.41
C SER A 200 19.36 23.84 -10.35
N ASP A 201 18.06 24.08 -10.45
CA ASP A 201 17.36 24.86 -9.44
C ASP A 201 17.34 24.09 -8.10
N TYR A 202 17.19 22.75 -8.14
CA TYR A 202 17.14 21.90 -6.93
C TYR A 202 18.42 22.07 -6.12
N ASP A 203 19.54 21.95 -6.83
CA ASP A 203 20.87 22.05 -6.27
C ASP A 203 21.12 23.47 -5.72
N SER A 204 20.60 24.50 -6.38
CA SER A 204 20.68 25.90 -5.93
C SER A 204 19.96 26.15 -4.59
N TYR A 205 18.71 25.72 -4.43
CA TYR A 205 18.01 25.90 -3.16
C TYR A 205 18.58 25.03 -2.05
N LYS A 206 19.05 23.82 -2.38
CA LYS A 206 19.73 22.95 -1.41
C LYS A 206 21.03 23.58 -0.90
N ALA A 207 21.82 24.20 -1.78
CA ALA A 207 23.01 24.95 -1.42
C ALA A 207 22.67 26.13 -0.51
N THR A 208 21.67 26.93 -0.90
CA THR A 208 21.20 28.09 -0.11
C THR A 208 20.72 27.67 1.29
N TYR A 209 19.98 26.57 1.41
CA TYR A 209 19.55 26.04 2.71
C TYR A 209 20.73 25.61 3.58
N THR A 210 21.71 24.94 2.96
CA THR A 210 22.90 24.46 3.66
C THR A 210 23.74 25.63 4.18
N GLU A 211 23.93 26.68 3.38
CA GLU A 211 24.62 27.91 3.81
C GLU A 211 23.90 28.60 4.98
N ARG A 212 22.57 28.73 4.93
CA ARG A 212 21.78 29.29 6.04
C ARG A 212 21.88 28.42 7.29
N PHE A 213 21.93 27.10 7.12
CA PHE A 213 22.09 26.17 8.22
C PHE A 213 23.47 26.37 8.89
N THR A 214 24.55 26.42 8.12
CA THR A 214 25.91 26.58 8.67
C THR A 214 26.07 27.93 9.38
N ALA A 215 25.55 29.01 8.79
CA ALA A 215 25.55 30.33 9.42
C ALA A 215 24.80 30.33 10.76
N ARG A 216 23.64 29.66 10.84
CA ARG A 216 22.87 29.53 12.08
C ARG A 216 23.57 28.66 13.12
N ALA A 217 24.19 27.57 12.68
CA ALA A 217 24.92 26.62 13.51
C ALA A 217 26.20 27.21 14.14
N ALA A 218 26.80 28.23 13.52
CA ALA A 218 27.96 28.94 14.06
C ALA A 218 27.62 29.73 15.33
N ASP A 219 26.37 30.15 15.51
CA ASP A 219 25.89 30.79 16.73
C ASP A 219 25.26 29.76 17.67
N ASN A 220 26.01 29.41 18.72
CA ASN A 220 25.62 28.42 19.73
C ASN A 220 24.38 28.80 20.57
N LYS A 221 23.84 30.02 20.43
CA LYS A 221 22.57 30.41 21.06
C LYS A 221 21.36 29.90 20.28
N ASN A 222 21.54 29.49 19.02
CA ASN A 222 20.45 29.06 18.18
C ASN A 222 20.01 27.62 18.47
N LYS A 223 18.69 27.46 18.67
CA LYS A 223 18.02 26.16 18.65
C LYS A 223 17.95 25.62 17.22
N MET A 224 18.59 24.46 17.00
CA MET A 224 18.73 23.82 15.70
C MET A 224 17.70 22.73 15.43
N GLU A 225 16.92 22.31 16.42
CA GLU A 225 15.93 21.23 16.36
C GLU A 225 14.94 21.42 15.20
N SER A 226 14.51 22.66 14.97
CA SER A 226 13.61 23.03 13.88
C SER A 226 14.20 22.84 12.48
N GLN A 227 15.52 22.69 12.35
CA GLN A 227 16.19 22.47 11.07
C GLN A 227 16.29 20.98 10.71
N PHE A 228 15.97 20.08 11.64
CA PHE A 228 16.00 18.64 11.39
C PHE A 228 14.59 18.07 11.19
N ALA A 229 14.49 16.94 10.50
CA ALA A 229 13.19 16.27 10.29
C ALA A 229 12.59 15.70 11.58
N HIS A 230 13.43 15.46 12.60
CA HIS A 230 13.00 15.02 13.93
C HIS A 230 13.98 15.54 15.00
N PRO A 231 13.53 15.95 16.20
CA PRO A 231 14.39 16.52 17.24
C PRO A 231 15.61 15.67 17.61
N CYS A 232 15.45 14.34 17.71
CA CYS A 232 16.58 13.44 17.99
C CYS A 232 17.75 13.53 16.99
N ALA A 233 17.51 13.99 15.77
CA ALA A 233 18.57 14.16 14.78
C ALA A 233 19.44 15.40 15.11
N ALA A 234 18.83 16.43 15.70
CA ALA A 234 19.56 17.58 16.22
C ALA A 234 20.39 17.18 17.45
N GLU A 235 19.85 16.33 18.33
CA GLU A 235 20.60 15.73 19.44
C GLU A 235 21.81 14.92 18.93
N GLU A 236 21.59 14.03 17.95
CA GLU A 236 22.68 13.26 17.31
C GLU A 236 23.73 14.17 16.67
N TRP A 237 23.34 15.26 16.02
CA TRP A 237 24.27 16.23 15.42
C TRP A 237 25.04 17.04 16.48
N ASN A 238 24.36 17.51 17.53
CA ASN A 238 24.99 18.25 18.62
C ASN A 238 25.98 17.40 19.42
N ALA A 239 25.76 16.09 19.50
CA ALA A 239 26.64 15.14 20.17
C ALA A 239 27.82 14.65 19.31
N MET A 240 27.97 15.11 18.06
CA MET A 240 29.10 14.74 17.21
C MET A 240 30.38 15.42 17.69
N ASP A 241 31.47 14.67 17.71
CA ASP A 241 32.80 15.16 18.07
C ASP A 241 33.87 14.62 17.09
N PRO A 242 34.49 15.48 16.25
CA PRO A 242 34.19 16.89 16.09
C PRO A 242 32.85 17.10 15.37
N ARG A 243 32.07 18.10 15.81
CA ARG A 243 30.82 18.49 15.13
C ARG A 243 31.16 19.15 13.79
N PRO A 244 30.65 18.62 12.65
CA PRO A 244 30.95 19.22 11.35
C PRO A 244 30.23 20.57 11.21
N ALA A 245 30.97 21.58 10.76
CA ALA A 245 30.41 22.90 10.44
C ALA A 245 29.39 22.81 9.29
N ASN A 246 29.71 22.00 8.27
CA ASN A 246 28.80 21.62 7.20
C ASN A 246 28.38 20.15 7.34
N PRO A 247 27.16 19.84 7.78
CA PRO A 247 26.73 18.46 8.01
C PRO A 247 26.45 17.68 6.72
N THR A 248 26.51 18.33 5.55
CA THR A 248 26.35 17.71 4.22
C THR A 248 27.67 17.50 3.50
N GLU A 249 28.80 17.88 4.11
CA GLU A 249 30.13 17.70 3.54
C GLU A 249 30.47 16.22 3.34
N GLY A 250 31.04 15.88 2.18
CA GLY A 250 31.27 14.49 1.78
C GLY A 250 30.08 13.79 1.12
N GLY A 251 29.00 14.54 0.81
CA GLY A 251 27.90 14.09 -0.05
C GLY A 251 27.19 12.84 0.46
N SER A 252 27.38 11.71 -0.21
CA SER A 252 26.78 10.41 0.18
C SER A 252 27.37 9.83 1.47
N SER A 253 28.56 10.28 1.85
CA SER A 253 29.25 9.89 3.09
C SER A 253 28.95 10.83 4.25
N ALA A 254 28.31 11.96 3.98
CA ALA A 254 27.94 12.95 4.99
C ALA A 254 26.98 12.35 6.04
N PRO A 255 27.05 12.80 7.30
CA PRO A 255 26.12 12.33 8.33
C PRO A 255 24.66 12.73 8.02
N PHE A 256 24.46 13.93 7.47
CA PHE A 256 23.13 14.45 7.12
C PHE A 256 23.11 14.97 5.69
N ASN A 257 21.91 15.09 5.14
CA ASN A 257 21.64 15.76 3.89
C ASN A 257 20.36 16.58 4.02
N ALA A 258 20.37 17.76 3.41
CA ALA A 258 19.18 18.58 3.26
C ALA A 258 18.24 17.95 2.21
N ASP A 259 16.96 17.89 2.53
CA ASP A 259 15.92 17.43 1.61
C ASP A 259 14.55 18.06 1.93
N HIS A 260 13.67 18.11 0.93
CA HIS A 260 12.33 18.67 1.03
C HIS A 260 11.40 17.74 1.81
N LEU A 261 10.87 18.14 2.95
CA LEU A 261 9.88 17.36 3.70
C LEU A 261 8.60 17.06 2.88
N HIS A 262 8.14 18.06 2.12
CA HIS A 262 7.16 17.91 1.06
C HIS A 262 7.91 17.76 -0.25
N ASP A 263 8.00 16.53 -0.75
CA ASP A 263 8.69 16.22 -1.99
C ASP A 263 8.10 17.04 -3.14
N ALA A 264 8.96 17.65 -3.96
CA ALA A 264 8.57 18.42 -5.12
C ALA A 264 7.77 17.59 -6.14
N ALA A 265 8.09 16.30 -6.28
CA ALA A 265 7.33 15.36 -7.09
C ALA A 265 5.89 15.16 -6.57
N LEU A 266 5.66 15.50 -5.29
CA LEU A 266 4.37 15.51 -4.61
C LEU A 266 3.77 16.92 -4.46
N GLY A 267 4.27 17.91 -5.22
CA GLY A 267 3.72 19.27 -5.22
C GLY A 267 4.12 20.11 -4.01
N GLY A 268 5.17 19.71 -3.30
CA GLY A 268 5.74 20.53 -2.24
C GLY A 268 6.34 21.84 -2.79
N PRO A 269 6.31 22.94 -2.02
CA PRO A 269 6.90 24.20 -2.42
C PRO A 269 8.43 24.06 -2.48
N LEU A 270 8.99 24.18 -3.69
CA LEU A 270 10.42 24.07 -4.00
C LEU A 270 11.25 25.24 -3.43
N ALA A 271 10.74 26.46 -3.54
CA ALA A 271 11.46 27.66 -3.08
C ALA A 271 11.31 27.93 -1.57
N SER A 272 10.50 27.14 -0.85
CA SER A 272 10.24 27.37 0.57
C SER A 272 11.37 26.79 1.42
N MET A 273 12.23 27.65 1.94
CA MET A 273 13.29 27.28 2.90
C MET A 273 12.74 26.61 4.17
N ARG A 274 11.44 26.76 4.46
CA ARG A 274 10.77 26.06 5.58
C ARG A 274 10.49 24.58 5.28
N ASN A 275 10.45 24.21 4.01
CA ASN A 275 10.22 22.86 3.52
C ASN A 275 11.49 21.99 3.58
N PHE A 276 12.68 22.60 3.55
CA PHE A 276 13.93 21.86 3.73
C PHE A 276 14.16 21.50 5.21
N LYS A 277 14.62 20.26 5.42
CA LYS A 277 15.16 19.80 6.69
C LYS A 277 16.39 18.93 6.48
N MET A 278 17.23 18.87 7.51
CA MET A 278 18.29 17.88 7.62
C MET A 278 17.74 16.52 8.03
N LEU A 279 18.07 15.50 7.24
CA LEU A 279 17.81 14.09 7.52
C LEU A 279 19.12 13.32 7.49
N ASN A 280 19.22 12.26 8.28
CA ASN A 280 20.36 11.35 8.18
C ASN A 280 20.45 10.82 6.74
N THR A 281 21.64 10.93 6.13
CA THR A 281 21.86 10.60 4.71
C THR A 281 21.36 9.22 4.33
N ARG A 282 21.50 8.25 5.23
CA ARG A 282 21.10 6.86 4.98
C ARG A 282 19.59 6.68 5.04
N VAL A 283 18.89 7.45 5.88
CA VAL A 283 17.43 7.49 5.92
C VAL A 283 16.93 8.13 4.63
N ASN A 284 17.47 9.30 4.30
CA ASN A 284 17.07 10.08 3.14
C ASN A 284 17.19 9.28 1.83
N THR A 285 18.37 8.72 1.57
CA THR A 285 18.63 7.87 0.38
C THR A 285 17.74 6.63 0.30
N THR A 286 17.45 6.00 1.45
CA THR A 286 16.56 4.81 1.49
C THR A 286 15.12 5.20 1.17
N ILE A 287 14.65 6.35 1.66
CA ILE A 287 13.29 6.86 1.39
C ILE A 287 13.17 7.27 -0.07
N GLY A 288 14.11 8.07 -0.60
CA GLY A 288 14.08 8.50 -2.01
C GLY A 288 14.02 7.31 -2.98
N ALA A 289 14.82 6.26 -2.74
CA ALA A 289 14.79 5.05 -3.55
C ALA A 289 13.44 4.29 -3.45
N ALA A 290 12.80 4.29 -2.27
CA ALA A 290 11.49 3.67 -2.06
C ALA A 290 10.37 4.49 -2.73
N MET A 291 10.44 5.82 -2.63
CA MET A 291 9.47 6.76 -3.20
C MET A 291 9.50 6.81 -4.72
N GLY A 292 10.60 6.42 -5.36
CA GLY A 292 10.66 6.29 -6.81
C GLY A 292 9.60 5.35 -7.42
N ARG A 293 8.90 4.54 -6.62
CA ARG A 293 7.80 3.66 -7.05
C ARG A 293 6.40 4.26 -6.89
N TYR A 294 6.26 5.35 -6.14
CA TYR A 294 4.96 5.96 -5.85
C TYR A 294 4.37 6.67 -7.08
N ASN A 295 5.19 7.04 -8.06
CA ASN A 295 4.76 7.82 -9.24
C ASN A 295 5.57 7.47 -10.51
N ARG A 296 5.96 6.20 -10.69
CA ARG A 296 6.96 5.82 -11.71
C ARG A 296 6.40 5.62 -13.11
N ASP A 297 5.13 5.22 -13.23
CA ASP A 297 4.61 4.60 -14.44
C ASP A 297 3.37 5.28 -15.01
N ASN A 298 2.89 6.38 -14.41
CA ASN A 298 1.61 7.01 -14.78
C ASN A 298 0.45 5.99 -14.87
N SER A 299 0.57 4.82 -14.23
CA SER A 299 -0.38 3.72 -14.32
C SER A 299 -1.68 4.02 -13.58
N GLY A 300 -1.66 5.02 -12.69
CA GLY A 300 -2.78 5.36 -11.81
C GLY A 300 -2.95 4.39 -10.63
N ASP A 301 -2.10 3.37 -10.48
CA ASP A 301 -2.26 2.32 -9.45
C ASP A 301 -1.83 2.77 -8.05
N HIS A 302 -0.93 3.74 -7.93
CA HIS A 302 -0.47 4.27 -6.64
C HIS A 302 -0.69 5.77 -6.45
N ASP A 303 -1.22 6.44 -7.47
CA ASP A 303 -1.43 7.87 -7.43
C ASP A 303 -2.51 8.23 -6.40
N GLY A 304 -2.19 9.20 -5.55
CA GLY A 304 -3.07 9.66 -4.50
C GLY A 304 -3.35 8.64 -3.38
N LEU A 305 -2.59 7.54 -3.23
CA LEU A 305 -2.76 6.64 -2.08
C LEU A 305 -2.11 7.19 -0.80
N PRO A 306 -2.71 7.03 0.39
CA PRO A 306 -2.05 7.32 1.67
C PRO A 306 -0.65 6.72 1.75
N ILE A 307 0.35 7.48 2.20
CA ILE A 307 1.74 7.01 2.26
C ILE A 307 2.01 6.49 3.68
N ARG A 308 2.29 5.19 3.83
CA ARG A 308 2.49 4.57 5.15
C ARG A 308 3.84 3.87 5.27
N ALA A 309 4.43 3.93 6.46
CA ALA A 309 5.63 3.16 6.78
C ALA A 309 5.28 1.70 7.07
N HIS A 310 6.22 0.78 6.84
CA HIS A 310 6.05 -0.61 7.25
C HIS A 310 5.74 -0.73 8.76
N PRO A 311 4.80 -1.59 9.20
CA PRO A 311 4.37 -1.69 10.60
C PRO A 311 5.48 -1.91 11.63
N SER A 312 6.58 -2.57 11.22
CA SER A 312 7.78 -2.75 12.05
C SER A 312 8.40 -1.43 12.55
N CYS A 313 8.13 -0.32 11.88
CA CYS A 313 8.65 0.99 12.23
C CYS A 313 7.88 1.63 13.39
N LYS A 314 6.67 1.15 13.70
CA LYS A 314 5.79 1.71 14.74
C LYS A 314 5.59 3.22 14.59
N CYS A 315 5.47 3.68 13.35
CA CYS A 315 5.18 5.09 13.09
C CYS A 315 3.75 5.40 13.51
N PRO A 316 3.47 6.63 13.98
CA PRO A 316 2.10 7.10 14.17
C PRO A 316 1.34 6.97 12.85
N ASP A 317 0.04 6.71 12.93
CA ASP A 317 -0.82 6.78 11.76
C ASP A 317 -0.79 8.20 11.17
N GLY A 318 -0.87 8.26 9.84
CA GLY A 318 -0.98 9.52 9.10
C GLY A 318 -2.28 10.28 9.44
N PRO A 319 -2.41 11.54 8.99
CA PRO A 319 -3.67 12.26 9.09
C PRO A 319 -4.83 11.40 8.53
N PRO A 320 -6.04 11.48 9.13
CA PRO A 320 -7.20 10.79 8.57
C PRO A 320 -7.47 11.34 7.17
N ASP A 321 -7.86 10.44 6.25
CA ASP A 321 -8.37 10.84 4.95
C ASP A 321 -9.68 11.62 5.15
N PRO A 322 -9.91 12.73 4.41
CA PRO A 322 -11.14 13.52 4.51
C PRO A 322 -12.39 12.76 4.06
#